data_AF-A0A4Q6B5P1-F1
#
_entry.id   AF-A0A4Q6B5P1-F1
#
_cell.length_a   1.000
_cell.length_b   1.000
_cell.length_c   1.000
_cell.angle_alpha   90.00
_cell.angle_beta   90.00
_cell.angle_gamma   90.00
#
_symmetry.space_group_name_H-M   'P 1'
#
loop_
_entity.id
_entity.type
_entity.pdbx_description
1 polymer ?
#
loop_
_entity_poly.entity_id
_entity_poly.type
_entity_poly.pdbx_seq_one_letter_code
_entity_poly.pdbx_strand_id
1 'polypeptide(L)'
;MRDLLNQLSVLNRPFVVGCNSWAWEFLKKAVMAHLLLPPPLTFAPFDYKKLKGWFGHIAEKASEGNINFFNADDRSQFFTETEGSVVQDSYLNTLASESRGIPWIAWNLWRKSLRLERVEKEKRMEDEEEKESEKKKRSVLLGADRGVRVIWVEALASLHFPEEQKVDSLLVLHALLIHSRLTVEELLAVTPNVETTSVVPALLKAGIITLHAKSLMCAPAAYPQVRVHLEDAGFTMDQI
;
A
#
# COMPACT_ATOMS: atom_id res chain seq x y z
N MET A 1 22.94 -3.31 19.34
CA MET A 1 21.95 -2.29 19.75
C MET A 1 22.12 -1.82 21.19
N ARG A 2 22.26 -2.70 22.19
CA ARG A 2 22.60 -2.28 23.56
C ARG A 2 23.88 -1.45 23.62
N ASP A 3 24.91 -1.89 22.88
CA ASP A 3 26.18 -1.13 22.79
C ASP A 3 25.99 0.24 22.13
N LEU A 4 25.10 0.35 21.14
CA LEU A 4 24.77 1.64 20.52
C LEU A 4 24.10 2.57 21.55
N LEU A 5 23.11 2.08 22.30
CA LEU A 5 22.44 2.89 23.33
C LEU A 5 23.40 3.32 24.45
N ASN A 6 24.33 2.44 24.85
CA ASN A 6 25.38 2.77 25.80
C ASN A 6 26.36 3.82 25.26
N GLN A 7 26.66 3.80 23.97
CA GLN A 7 27.47 4.85 23.35
C GLN A 7 26.70 6.17 23.27
N LEU A 8 25.40 6.12 22.93
CA LEU A 8 24.55 7.30 22.85
C LEU A 8 24.36 8.00 24.20
N SER A 9 24.32 7.26 25.32
CA SER A 9 24.16 7.84 26.65
C SER A 9 25.37 8.64 27.14
N VAL A 10 26.55 8.41 26.55
CA VAL A 10 27.80 9.11 26.91
C VAL A 10 28.08 10.29 25.96
N LEU A 11 27.34 10.42 24.86
CA LEU A 11 27.54 11.50 23.90
C LEU A 11 26.93 12.82 24.39
N ASN A 12 27.75 13.87 24.45
CA ASN A 12 27.33 15.25 24.76
C ASN A 12 26.82 16.04 23.55
N ARG A 13 26.60 15.39 22.39
CA ARG A 13 26.16 16.07 21.16
C ARG A 13 24.74 15.63 20.78
N PRO A 14 23.94 16.50 20.14
CA PRO A 14 22.66 16.10 19.59
C PRO A 14 22.84 15.03 18.50
N PHE A 15 21.95 14.04 18.48
CA PHE A 15 21.93 12.97 17.51
C PHE A 15 20.48 12.66 17.12
N VAL A 16 20.31 12.03 15.95
CA VAL A 16 19.01 11.56 15.46
C VAL A 16 19.13 10.08 15.15
N VAL A 17 18.19 9.28 15.66
CA VAL A 17 18.08 7.85 15.35
C VAL A 17 16.83 7.65 14.51
N GLY A 18 16.99 7.21 13.27
CA GLY A 18 15.88 6.84 12.39
C GLY A 18 15.56 5.36 12.51
N CYS A 19 14.30 5.02 12.76
CA CYS A 19 13.79 3.65 12.66
C CYS A 19 12.32 3.67 12.24
N ASN A 20 11.81 2.53 11.74
CA ASN A 20 10.38 2.38 11.50
C ASN A 20 9.63 2.15 12.83
N SER A 21 8.32 2.33 12.82
CA SER A 21 7.43 2.21 13.99
C SER A 21 7.46 0.81 14.63
N TRP A 22 7.52 -0.25 13.83
CA TRP A 22 7.63 -1.64 14.32
C TRP A 22 8.95 -1.91 15.04
N ALA A 23 10.06 -1.44 14.47
CA ALA A 23 11.37 -1.51 15.07
C ALA A 23 11.41 -0.73 16.39
N TRP A 24 10.79 0.45 16.44
CA TRP A 24 10.69 1.22 17.69
C TRP A 24 9.97 0.45 18.80
N GLU A 25 8.79 -0.13 18.51
CA GLU A 25 8.08 -0.94 19.51
C GLU A 25 8.89 -2.17 19.95
N PHE A 26 9.55 -2.84 19.00
CA PHE A 26 10.45 -3.94 19.31
C PHE A 26 11.58 -3.49 20.25
N LEU A 27 12.23 -2.35 19.98
CA LEU A 27 13.30 -1.80 20.81
C LEU A 27 12.82 -1.39 22.20
N LYS A 28 11.61 -0.84 22.32
CA LYS A 28 11.00 -0.57 23.63
C LYS A 28 10.90 -1.85 24.46
N LYS A 29 10.56 -2.99 23.86
CA LYS A 29 10.41 -4.27 24.57
C LYS A 29 11.73 -5.02 24.78
N ALA A 30 12.64 -4.99 23.81
CA ALA A 30 13.86 -5.79 23.84
C ALA A 30 14.97 -5.16 24.70
N VAL A 31 15.06 -3.83 24.72
CA VAL A 31 16.15 -3.08 25.38
C VAL A 31 15.67 -1.87 26.18
N MET A 32 14.36 -1.72 26.39
CA MET A 32 13.77 -0.60 27.14
C MET A 32 14.19 0.78 26.60
N ALA A 33 14.28 0.90 25.26
CA ALA A 33 14.81 2.11 24.61
C ALA A 33 14.13 3.42 25.03
N HIS A 34 12.83 3.36 25.39
CA HIS A 34 12.03 4.50 25.87
C HIS A 34 12.49 5.08 27.21
N LEU A 35 13.33 4.37 27.98
CA LEU A 35 13.90 4.90 29.22
C LEU A 35 15.10 5.82 28.96
N LEU A 36 15.74 5.68 27.80
CA LEU A 36 16.93 6.44 27.42
C LEU A 36 16.65 7.49 26.34
N LEU A 37 15.71 7.20 25.46
CA LEU A 37 15.37 8.05 24.32
C LEU A 37 14.01 8.72 24.53
N PRO A 38 13.85 9.99 24.10
CA PRO A 38 12.57 10.68 24.16
C PRO A 38 11.52 10.03 23.26
N PRO A 39 10.23 10.41 23.40
CA PRO A 39 9.19 9.97 22.48
C PRO A 39 9.58 10.21 21.01
N PRO A 40 9.30 9.25 20.10
CA PRO A 40 9.66 9.39 18.70
C PRO A 40 8.90 10.54 18.06
N LEU A 41 9.57 11.24 17.15
CA LEU A 41 8.94 12.23 16.29
C LEU A 41 8.46 11.52 15.01
N THR A 42 7.15 11.52 14.77
CA THR A 42 6.54 10.95 13.57
C THR A 42 5.84 12.03 12.75
N PHE A 43 5.75 11.83 11.44
CA PHE A 43 4.95 12.70 10.59
C PHE A 43 3.46 12.46 10.85
N ALA A 44 2.67 13.53 10.80
CA ALA A 44 1.22 13.40 10.88
C ALA A 44 0.71 12.53 9.72
N PRO A 45 -0.20 11.57 9.98
CA PRO A 45 -0.77 10.73 8.94
C PRO A 45 -1.47 11.57 7.86
N PHE A 46 -1.50 11.05 6.65
CA PHE A 46 -2.22 11.66 5.54
C PHE A 46 -3.71 11.38 5.67
N ASP A 47 -4.50 12.44 5.64
CA ASP A 47 -5.94 12.37 5.51
C ASP A 47 -6.36 12.33 4.03
N TYR A 48 -7.65 12.13 3.79
CA TYR A 48 -8.19 12.10 2.43
C TYR A 48 -7.90 13.38 1.65
N LYS A 49 -7.87 14.54 2.31
CA LYS A 49 -7.59 15.85 1.66
C LYS A 49 -6.15 15.93 1.16
N LYS A 50 -5.17 15.55 1.99
CA LYS A 50 -3.76 15.48 1.59
C LYS A 50 -3.54 14.45 0.49
N LEU A 51 -4.20 13.29 0.56
CA LEU A 51 -4.15 12.29 -0.51
C LEU A 51 -4.73 12.82 -1.82
N LYS A 52 -5.88 13.51 -1.77
CA LYS A 52 -6.50 14.13 -2.95
C LYS A 52 -5.55 15.10 -3.64
N GLY A 53 -4.98 16.04 -2.88
CA GLY A 53 -4.02 17.01 -3.42
C GLY A 53 -2.75 16.36 -3.96
N TRP A 54 -2.22 15.36 -3.25
CA TRP A 54 -1.01 14.66 -3.68
C TRP A 54 -1.22 13.84 -4.96
N PHE A 55 -2.29 13.05 -5.03
CA PHE A 55 -2.61 12.26 -6.22
C PHE A 55 -3.02 13.14 -7.40
N GLY A 56 -3.73 14.25 -7.15
CA GLY A 56 -4.03 15.25 -8.17
C GLY A 56 -2.76 15.81 -8.80
N HIS A 57 -1.78 16.22 -8.00
CA HIS A 57 -0.47 16.69 -8.50
C HIS A 57 0.29 15.63 -9.31
N ILE A 58 0.19 14.35 -8.92
CA ILE A 58 0.81 13.26 -9.69
C ILE A 58 0.07 13.03 -11.01
N ALA A 59 -1.27 13.08 -11.00
CA ALA A 59 -2.08 12.94 -12.19
C ALA A 59 -1.81 14.09 -13.17
N GLU A 60 -1.72 15.33 -12.70
CA GLU A 60 -1.37 16.50 -13.50
C GLU A 60 0.00 16.35 -14.17
N LYS A 61 1.03 15.96 -13.42
CA LYS A 61 2.36 15.69 -13.97
C LYS A 61 2.40 14.53 -14.95
N ALA A 62 1.59 13.50 -14.73
CA ALA A 62 1.44 12.40 -15.67
C ALA A 62 0.64 12.82 -16.92
N SER A 63 -0.19 13.85 -16.80
CA SER A 63 -1.13 14.32 -17.82
C SER A 63 -0.54 15.25 -18.89
N GLU A 64 0.79 15.42 -18.94
CA GLU A 64 1.45 15.93 -20.15
C GLU A 64 1.04 15.10 -21.41
N GLY A 65 0.49 13.89 -21.22
CA GLY A 65 -0.43 13.26 -22.16
C GLY A 65 -1.85 13.15 -21.59
N ASN A 66 -2.86 13.47 -22.40
CA ASN A 66 -4.31 13.35 -22.13
C ASN A 66 -4.72 12.06 -21.35
N ILE A 67 -4.65 12.05 -20.02
CA ILE A 67 -5.06 10.90 -19.18
C ILE A 67 -6.19 11.35 -18.25
N ASN A 68 -7.34 10.67 -18.35
CA ASN A 68 -8.49 10.90 -17.47
C ASN A 68 -8.72 9.69 -16.57
N PHE A 69 -8.88 9.96 -15.27
CA PHE A 69 -9.20 8.95 -14.26
C PHE A 69 -10.69 8.94 -13.97
N PHE A 70 -11.31 7.76 -13.98
CA PHE A 70 -12.73 7.58 -13.70
C PHE A 70 -12.95 6.50 -12.65
N ASN A 71 -13.99 6.64 -11.82
CA ASN A 71 -14.44 5.58 -10.94
C ASN A 71 -15.11 4.46 -11.76
N ALA A 72 -14.76 3.20 -11.52
CA ALA A 72 -15.32 2.06 -12.24
C ALA A 72 -16.85 1.89 -12.02
N ASP A 73 -17.35 2.22 -10.83
CA ASP A 73 -18.75 1.97 -10.45
C ASP A 73 -19.71 3.01 -11.04
N ASP A 74 -19.40 4.30 -10.82
CA ASP A 74 -20.29 5.43 -11.17
C ASP A 74 -19.84 6.17 -12.44
N ARG A 75 -18.65 5.87 -12.96
CA ARG A 75 -18.06 6.54 -14.14
C ARG A 75 -17.91 8.05 -14.01
N SER A 76 -17.88 8.57 -12.78
CA SER A 76 -17.52 9.94 -12.47
C SER A 76 -15.99 10.13 -12.55
N GLN A 77 -15.56 11.30 -13.03
CA GLN A 77 -14.14 11.65 -13.11
C GLN A 77 -13.56 11.78 -11.69
N PHE A 78 -12.34 11.31 -11.45
CA PHE A 78 -11.77 11.13 -10.10
C PHE A 78 -11.13 12.40 -9.50
N PHE A 79 -10.61 13.31 -10.34
CA PHE A 79 -9.85 14.49 -9.91
C PHE A 79 -10.53 15.83 -10.20
N THR A 80 -11.78 15.86 -10.68
CA THR A 80 -12.47 17.14 -10.92
C THR A 80 -12.77 17.86 -9.62
N GLU A 81 -12.54 19.17 -9.61
CA GLU A 81 -12.91 20.12 -8.55
C GLU A 81 -14.43 20.34 -8.48
N THR A 82 -15.22 19.27 -8.55
CA THR A 82 -16.61 19.34 -8.12
C THR A 82 -16.58 19.15 -6.61
N GLU A 83 -16.57 20.26 -5.87
CA GLU A 83 -16.76 20.25 -4.42
C GLU A 83 -17.93 19.32 -4.07
N GLY A 84 -17.67 18.29 -3.26
CA GLY A 84 -18.72 17.43 -2.73
C GLY A 84 -19.17 16.25 -3.60
N SER A 85 -18.34 15.73 -4.53
CA SER A 85 -18.63 14.39 -5.05
C SER A 85 -18.43 13.36 -3.92
N VAL A 86 -19.55 12.96 -3.30
CA VAL A 86 -19.62 12.08 -2.12
C VAL A 86 -18.84 10.77 -2.35
N VAL A 87 -18.77 10.30 -3.59
CA VAL A 87 -18.14 9.04 -3.98
C VAL A 87 -16.60 9.13 -4.02
N GLN A 88 -16.01 10.25 -4.45
CA GLN A 88 -14.55 10.42 -4.42
C GLN A 88 -14.06 10.53 -2.98
N ASP A 89 -14.75 11.34 -2.19
CA ASP A 89 -14.39 11.59 -0.80
C ASP A 89 -14.57 10.31 0.02
N SER A 90 -15.57 9.46 -0.27
CA SER A 90 -15.72 8.16 0.39
C SER A 90 -14.60 7.18 0.03
N TYR A 91 -14.18 7.10 -1.24
CA TYR A 91 -13.05 6.25 -1.65
C TYR A 91 -11.74 6.70 -1.01
N LEU A 92 -11.43 8.01 -1.06
CA LEU A 92 -10.19 8.54 -0.47
C LEU A 92 -10.18 8.46 1.06
N ASN A 93 -11.35 8.60 1.71
CA ASN A 93 -11.48 8.33 3.14
C ASN A 93 -11.20 6.86 3.46
N THR A 94 -11.77 5.95 2.68
CA THR A 94 -11.51 4.51 2.83
C THR A 94 -10.02 4.22 2.64
N LEU A 95 -9.40 4.79 1.60
CA LEU A 95 -7.97 4.63 1.35
C LEU A 95 -7.10 5.21 2.47
N ALA A 96 -7.43 6.38 3.00
CA ALA A 96 -6.72 6.98 4.14
C ALA A 96 -6.82 6.08 5.38
N SER A 97 -8.00 5.53 5.65
CA SER A 97 -8.24 4.60 6.76
C SER A 97 -7.45 3.30 6.59
N GLU A 98 -7.58 2.63 5.44
CA GLU A 98 -6.90 1.36 5.12
C GLU A 98 -5.38 1.51 5.14
N SER A 99 -4.85 2.62 4.62
CA SER A 99 -3.42 2.91 4.66
C SER A 99 -2.92 3.43 6.01
N ARG A 100 -3.83 3.67 6.98
CA ARG A 100 -3.56 4.38 8.25
C ARG A 100 -2.84 5.72 8.05
N GLY A 101 -3.08 6.37 6.92
CA GLY A 101 -2.44 7.61 6.51
C GLY A 101 -0.95 7.49 6.16
N ILE A 102 -0.44 6.28 5.87
CA ILE A 102 0.92 6.08 5.36
C ILE A 102 0.93 6.33 3.84
N PRO A 103 1.59 7.38 3.33
CA PRO A 103 1.48 7.79 1.92
C PRO A 103 1.91 6.71 0.94
N TRP A 104 3.00 5.99 1.24
CA TRP A 104 3.51 4.95 0.35
C TRP A 104 2.56 3.75 0.24
N ILE A 105 1.82 3.43 1.31
CA ILE A 105 0.82 2.36 1.29
C ILE A 105 -0.40 2.80 0.49
N ALA A 106 -0.91 4.02 0.77
CA ALA A 106 -2.01 4.61 0.02
C ALA A 106 -1.72 4.63 -1.49
N TRP A 107 -0.50 5.03 -1.86
CA TRP A 107 -0.04 5.04 -3.25
C TRP A 107 -0.04 3.65 -3.90
N ASN A 108 0.46 2.63 -3.20
CA ASN A 108 0.49 1.28 -3.75
C ASN A 108 -0.91 0.66 -3.86
N LEU A 109 -1.77 0.90 -2.88
CA LEU A 109 -3.18 0.50 -2.91
C LEU A 109 -3.91 1.16 -4.08
N TRP A 110 -3.75 2.48 -4.25
CA TRP A 110 -4.31 3.21 -5.37
C TRP A 110 -3.79 2.70 -6.71
N ARG A 111 -2.48 2.47 -6.87
CA ARG A 111 -1.94 1.90 -8.11
C ARG A 111 -2.48 0.51 -8.43
N LYS A 112 -2.76 -0.31 -7.42
CA LYS A 112 -3.37 -1.63 -7.61
C LYS A 112 -4.85 -1.56 -7.99
N SER A 113 -5.56 -0.47 -7.69
CA SER A 113 -6.94 -0.27 -8.15
C SER A 113 -7.04 0.29 -9.57
N LEU A 114 -5.92 0.77 -10.15
CA LEU A 114 -5.92 1.26 -11.52
C LEU A 114 -6.06 0.11 -12.53
N ARG A 115 -7.00 0.25 -13.46
CA ARG A 115 -7.16 -0.61 -14.63
C ARG A 115 -7.09 0.24 -15.89
N LEU A 116 -6.29 -0.22 -16.84
CA LEU A 116 -6.28 0.31 -18.19
C LEU A 116 -7.36 -0.43 -18.97
N GLU A 117 -8.34 0.29 -19.49
CA GLU A 117 -9.16 -0.26 -20.57
C GLU A 117 -8.29 -0.27 -21.83
N ARG A 118 -7.78 -1.45 -22.19
CA ARG A 118 -7.30 -1.63 -23.56
C ARG A 118 -8.57 -1.61 -24.41
N VAL A 119 -8.76 -0.58 -25.23
CA VAL A 119 -9.75 -0.62 -26.31
C VAL A 119 -9.27 -1.70 -27.27
N GLU A 120 -9.55 -2.96 -26.95
CA GLU A 120 -9.36 -4.07 -27.86
C GLU A 120 -10.37 -3.88 -29.00
N LYS A 121 -9.87 -3.30 -30.09
CA LYS A 121 -10.44 -3.51 -31.41
C LYS A 121 -10.34 -5.00 -31.72
N GLU A 122 -11.31 -5.81 -31.29
CA GLU A 122 -11.56 -7.09 -31.94
C GLU A 122 -12.99 -7.60 -31.73
N LYS A 123 -13.75 -7.47 -32.83
CA LYS A 123 -14.79 -8.38 -33.34
C LYS A 123 -15.96 -8.72 -32.41
N ARG A 124 -17.04 -7.95 -32.56
CA ARG A 124 -18.34 -8.52 -32.94
C ARG A 124 -18.87 -7.74 -34.13
N MET A 125 -18.77 -8.34 -35.32
CA MET A 125 -19.71 -8.06 -36.38
C MET A 125 -21.06 -8.66 -35.95
N GLU A 126 -22.14 -7.98 -36.33
CA GLU A 126 -23.56 -8.34 -36.15
C GLU A 126 -24.02 -8.10 -34.69
N ASP A 127 -24.84 -7.10 -34.34
CA ASP A 127 -25.97 -6.50 -35.05
C ASP A 127 -26.00 -4.96 -34.92
N GLU A 128 -26.16 -4.27 -36.05
CA GLU A 128 -26.60 -2.87 -36.15
C GLU A 128 -28.14 -2.92 -36.10
N GLU A 129 -28.84 -2.22 -35.21
CA GLU A 129 -29.32 -0.87 -35.51
C GLU A 129 -29.77 -0.03 -34.28
N GLU A 130 -29.59 -0.49 -33.03
CA GLU A 130 -30.25 0.20 -31.88
C GLU A 130 -29.37 1.00 -30.91
N LYS A 131 -28.07 1.22 -31.19
CA LYS A 131 -27.17 1.88 -30.22
C LYS A 131 -26.29 3.00 -30.74
N GLU A 132 -26.78 3.82 -31.67
CA GLU A 132 -26.02 4.99 -32.14
C GLU A 132 -25.96 6.12 -31.08
N SER A 133 -27.00 6.28 -30.25
CA SER A 133 -27.02 7.26 -29.15
C SER A 133 -26.13 6.87 -27.97
N GLU A 134 -26.05 5.57 -27.65
CA GLU A 134 -25.13 5.03 -26.63
C GLU A 134 -23.68 5.01 -27.13
N LYS A 135 -23.42 4.63 -28.39
CA LYS A 135 -22.06 4.69 -28.97
C LYS A 135 -21.50 6.11 -28.98
N LYS A 136 -22.32 7.13 -29.31
CA LYS A 136 -21.90 8.54 -29.26
C LYS A 136 -21.62 9.02 -27.83
N LYS A 137 -22.46 8.65 -26.85
CA LYS A 137 -22.18 8.96 -25.44
C LYS A 137 -20.92 8.26 -24.94
N ARG A 138 -20.70 7.00 -25.35
CA ARG A 138 -19.50 6.21 -24.99
C ARG A 138 -18.23 6.76 -25.63
N SER A 139 -18.26 7.18 -26.91
CA SER A 139 -17.09 7.75 -27.59
C SER A 139 -16.72 9.15 -27.06
N VAL A 140 -17.72 9.93 -26.62
CA VAL A 140 -17.51 11.22 -25.96
C VAL A 140 -16.94 11.05 -24.55
N LEU A 141 -17.44 10.08 -23.76
CA LEU A 141 -16.89 9.78 -22.42
C LEU A 141 -15.48 9.16 -22.47
N LEU A 142 -15.21 8.29 -23.44
CA LEU A 142 -13.92 7.60 -23.60
C LEU A 142 -12.88 8.43 -24.36
N GLY A 143 -13.21 9.66 -24.77
CA GLY A 143 -12.27 10.55 -25.47
C GLY A 143 -11.67 9.93 -26.73
N ALA A 144 -12.39 9.03 -27.39
CA ALA A 144 -11.92 8.25 -28.54
C ALA A 144 -11.54 9.14 -29.73
N ASP A 145 -11.97 10.40 -29.74
CA ASP A 145 -11.70 11.40 -30.77
C ASP A 145 -10.47 12.30 -30.47
N ARG A 146 -9.86 12.19 -29.27
CA ARG A 146 -8.78 13.11 -28.81
C ARG A 146 -7.51 12.44 -28.28
N GLY A 147 -7.31 11.15 -28.54
CA GLY A 147 -6.14 10.42 -28.02
C GLY A 147 -6.05 10.39 -26.50
N VAL A 148 -7.19 10.54 -25.81
CA VAL A 148 -7.28 10.52 -24.34
C VAL A 148 -7.22 9.06 -23.87
N ARG A 149 -6.32 8.75 -22.92
CA ARG A 149 -6.29 7.45 -22.24
C ARG A 149 -7.17 7.51 -21.00
N VAL A 150 -8.07 6.54 -20.88
CA VAL A 150 -8.95 6.39 -19.72
C VAL A 150 -8.36 5.36 -18.77
N ILE A 151 -8.26 5.71 -17.49
CA ILE A 151 -7.85 4.82 -16.41
C ILE A 151 -9.01 4.70 -15.43
N TRP A 152 -9.45 3.47 -15.18
CA TRP A 152 -10.51 3.16 -14.23
C TRP A 152 -9.93 2.89 -12.84
N VAL A 153 -10.57 3.41 -11.80
CA VAL A 153 -10.24 3.17 -10.40
C VAL A 153 -11.29 2.20 -9.82
N GLU A 154 -10.86 1.00 -9.48
CA GLU A 154 -11.70 -0.02 -8.81
C GLU A 154 -11.69 0.14 -7.28
N ALA A 155 -12.61 -0.58 -6.61
CA ALA A 155 -12.55 -0.78 -5.16
C ALA A 155 -11.24 -1.48 -4.75
N LEU A 156 -10.84 -1.26 -3.49
CA LEU A 156 -9.62 -1.87 -2.95
C LEU A 156 -9.78 -3.39 -2.85
N ALA A 157 -8.93 -4.14 -3.54
CA ALA A 157 -8.96 -5.59 -3.53
C ALA A 157 -8.42 -6.15 -2.20
N SER A 158 -9.13 -7.14 -1.65
CA SER A 158 -8.60 -7.97 -0.58
C SER A 158 -7.55 -8.94 -1.13
N LEU A 159 -6.46 -9.18 -0.39
CA LEU A 159 -5.51 -10.24 -0.72
C LEU A 159 -5.95 -11.48 0.03
N HIS A 160 -5.73 -12.63 -0.58
CA HIS A 160 -6.01 -13.91 0.05
C HIS A 160 -4.81 -14.31 0.89
N PHE A 161 -5.00 -14.43 2.20
CA PHE A 161 -3.97 -14.89 3.11
C PHE A 161 -3.89 -16.42 3.07
N PRO A 162 -2.69 -17.03 2.96
CA PRO A 162 -2.56 -18.48 3.07
C PRO A 162 -2.89 -18.92 4.50
N GLU A 163 -3.99 -19.65 4.66
CA GLU A 163 -4.40 -20.18 5.98
C GLU A 163 -3.56 -21.38 6.43
N GLU A 164 -2.96 -22.10 5.48
CA GLU A 164 -1.95 -23.13 5.76
C GLU A 164 -0.69 -22.49 6.35
N GLN A 165 -0.17 -23.03 7.46
CA GLN A 165 1.01 -22.48 8.16
C GLN A 165 0.84 -20.99 8.57
N LYS A 166 -0.37 -20.61 9.02
CA LYS A 166 -0.69 -19.23 9.41
C LYS A 166 0.25 -18.65 10.46
N VAL A 167 0.61 -19.43 11.49
CA VAL A 167 1.50 -18.95 12.56
C VAL A 167 2.89 -18.61 12.02
N ASP A 168 3.47 -19.50 11.21
CA ASP A 168 4.79 -19.29 10.62
C ASP A 168 4.79 -18.13 9.63
N SER A 169 3.71 -17.99 8.85
CA SER A 169 3.48 -16.83 7.98
C SER A 169 3.48 -15.52 8.78
N LEU A 170 2.78 -15.48 9.91
CA LEU A 170 2.73 -14.29 10.75
C LEU A 170 4.07 -13.98 11.42
N LEU A 171 4.83 -15.01 11.84
CA LEU A 171 6.19 -14.82 12.37
C LEU A 171 7.12 -14.22 11.31
N VAL A 172 7.09 -14.74 10.08
CA VAL A 172 7.86 -14.19 8.95
C VAL A 172 7.46 -12.75 8.67
N LEU A 173 6.17 -12.46 8.61
CA LEU A 173 5.68 -11.11 8.32
C LEU A 173 6.05 -10.13 9.42
N HIS A 174 5.91 -10.51 10.68
CA HIS A 174 6.30 -9.69 11.82
C HIS A 174 7.81 -9.37 11.80
N ALA A 175 8.66 -10.37 11.51
CA ALA A 175 10.09 -10.15 11.32
C ALA A 175 10.38 -9.16 10.18
N LEU A 176 9.70 -9.31 9.03
CA LEU A 176 9.86 -8.38 7.91
C LEU A 176 9.40 -6.96 8.24
N LEU A 177 8.35 -6.77 9.05
CA LEU A 177 7.90 -5.44 9.47
C LEU A 177 8.87 -4.77 10.44
N ILE A 178 9.46 -5.53 11.37
CA ILE A 178 10.51 -5.02 12.26
C ILE A 178 11.75 -4.62 11.46
N HIS A 179 12.24 -5.51 10.60
CA HIS A 179 13.52 -5.33 9.92
C HIS A 179 13.44 -4.59 8.59
N SER A 180 12.24 -4.32 8.07
CA SER A 180 11.93 -3.76 6.74
C SER A 180 12.31 -4.66 5.56
N ARG A 181 13.50 -5.27 5.59
CA ARG A 181 14.05 -6.13 4.54
C ARG A 181 14.95 -7.20 5.15
N LEU A 182 14.78 -8.44 4.71
CA LEU A 182 15.64 -9.55 5.13
C LEU A 182 15.89 -10.47 3.93
N THR A 183 17.10 -11.00 3.82
CA THR A 183 17.38 -12.17 2.98
C THR A 183 16.76 -13.43 3.62
N VAL A 184 16.69 -14.53 2.86
CA VAL A 184 16.21 -15.81 3.42
C VAL A 184 17.09 -16.28 4.58
N GLU A 185 18.41 -16.10 4.47
CA GLU A 185 19.36 -16.48 5.51
C GLU A 185 19.17 -15.66 6.80
N GLU A 186 19.00 -14.34 6.68
CA GLU A 186 18.73 -13.48 7.83
C GLU A 186 17.35 -13.77 8.44
N LEU A 187 16.35 -14.09 7.62
CA LEU A 187 15.03 -14.46 8.08
C LEU A 187 15.09 -15.73 8.95
N LEU A 188 15.83 -16.75 8.49
CA LEU A 188 16.09 -17.98 9.26
C LEU A 188 16.78 -17.71 10.59
N ALA A 189 17.64 -16.69 10.66
CA ALA A 189 18.34 -16.32 11.88
C ALA A 189 17.45 -15.60 12.91
N VAL A 190 16.37 -14.93 12.47
CA VAL A 190 15.50 -14.13 13.35
C VAL A 190 14.16 -14.78 13.68
N THR A 191 13.74 -15.82 12.95
CA THR A 191 12.50 -16.55 13.21
C THR A 191 12.75 -17.89 13.92
N PRO A 192 11.98 -18.24 14.96
CA PRO A 192 12.10 -19.54 15.62
C PRO A 192 11.48 -20.67 14.77
N ASN A 193 12.20 -21.79 14.59
CA ASN A 193 11.79 -23.04 13.93
C ASN A 193 11.40 -22.94 12.43
N VAL A 194 12.14 -23.65 11.58
CA VAL A 194 12.18 -23.47 10.12
C VAL A 194 11.21 -24.42 9.39
N GLU A 195 9.97 -23.98 9.22
CA GLU A 195 9.20 -24.23 7.98
C GLU A 195 9.15 -22.96 7.10
N THR A 196 9.94 -21.92 7.43
CA THR A 196 10.00 -20.66 6.67
C THR A 196 10.36 -20.86 5.19
N THR A 197 11.05 -21.94 4.85
CA THR A 197 11.35 -22.32 3.46
C THR A 197 10.10 -22.67 2.65
N SER A 198 9.05 -23.27 3.24
CA SER A 198 7.79 -23.56 2.55
C SER A 198 6.82 -22.37 2.53
N VAL A 199 6.86 -21.55 3.57
CA VAL A 199 5.99 -20.37 3.73
C VAL A 199 6.34 -19.25 2.74
N VAL A 200 7.63 -18.98 2.53
CA VAL A 200 8.08 -17.87 1.66
C VAL A 200 7.53 -17.98 0.23
N PRO A 201 7.61 -19.14 -0.46
CA PRO A 201 6.97 -19.32 -1.77
C PRO A 201 5.46 -19.06 -1.76
N ALA A 202 4.74 -19.50 -0.73
CA ALA A 202 3.30 -19.27 -0.61
C ALA A 202 2.97 -17.78 -0.47
N LEU A 203 3.69 -17.06 0.39
CA LEU A 203 3.53 -15.62 0.58
C LEU A 203 3.92 -14.80 -0.67
N LEU A 204 4.94 -15.24 -1.42
CA LEU A 204 5.31 -14.64 -2.71
C LEU A 204 4.20 -14.84 -3.75
N LYS A 205 3.67 -16.07 -3.85
CA LYS A 205 2.57 -16.39 -4.78
C LYS A 205 1.30 -15.61 -4.45
N ALA A 206 1.00 -15.42 -3.16
CA ALA A 206 -0.12 -14.60 -2.69
C ALA A 206 0.11 -13.08 -2.88
N GLY A 207 1.33 -12.66 -3.23
CA GLY A 207 1.68 -11.25 -3.39
C GLY A 207 1.71 -10.46 -2.08
N ILE A 208 1.86 -11.15 -0.94
CA ILE A 208 1.94 -10.57 0.40
C ILE A 208 3.37 -10.08 0.68
N ILE A 209 4.36 -10.81 0.19
CA ILE A 209 5.77 -10.37 0.20
C ILE A 209 6.28 -10.20 -1.23
N THR A 210 7.31 -9.39 -1.38
CA THR A 210 8.01 -9.20 -2.66
C THR A 210 9.51 -9.45 -2.48
N LEU A 211 10.14 -9.94 -3.54
CA LEU A 211 11.59 -10.14 -3.61
C LEU A 211 12.20 -9.01 -4.43
N HIS A 212 13.10 -8.23 -3.83
CA HIS A 212 13.83 -7.17 -4.52
C HIS A 212 15.33 -7.30 -4.24
N ALA A 213 16.14 -7.46 -5.28
CA ALA A 213 17.60 -7.56 -5.18
C ALA A 213 18.08 -8.55 -4.09
N LYS A 214 17.41 -9.71 -4.00
CA LYS A 214 17.63 -10.80 -3.01
C LYS A 214 17.10 -10.57 -1.59
N SER A 215 16.50 -9.42 -1.30
CA SER A 215 15.82 -9.19 -0.02
C SER A 215 14.31 -9.32 -0.15
N LEU A 216 13.71 -10.04 0.79
CA LEU A 216 12.27 -10.11 0.99
C LEU A 216 11.79 -8.88 1.75
N MET A 217 10.60 -8.38 1.38
CA MET A 217 9.90 -7.32 2.11
C MET A 217 8.40 -7.52 2.03
N CYS A 218 7.67 -7.02 3.02
CA CYS A 218 6.21 -6.97 2.96
C CYS A 218 5.78 -6.06 1.79
N ALA A 219 4.85 -6.54 0.97
CA ALA A 219 4.28 -5.75 -0.11
C ALA A 219 3.49 -4.58 0.52
N PRO A 220 3.71 -3.32 0.11
CA PRO A 220 3.01 -2.18 0.72
C PRO A 220 1.48 -2.31 0.66
N ALA A 221 0.95 -2.87 -0.42
CA ALA A 221 -0.49 -3.13 -0.56
C ALA A 221 -1.03 -4.25 0.34
N ALA A 222 -0.16 -5.13 0.86
CA ALA A 222 -0.55 -6.18 1.79
C ALA A 222 -0.52 -5.74 3.26
N TYR A 223 0.16 -4.62 3.54
CA TYR A 223 0.36 -4.13 4.90
C TYR A 223 -0.94 -4.03 5.74
N PRO A 224 -2.07 -3.48 5.24
CA PRO A 224 -3.28 -3.36 6.05
C PRO A 224 -3.79 -4.71 6.55
N GLN A 225 -3.84 -5.70 5.66
CA GLN A 225 -4.34 -7.03 5.99
C GLN A 225 -3.35 -7.81 6.87
N VAL A 226 -2.06 -7.71 6.58
CA VAL A 226 -1.01 -8.30 7.43
C VAL A 226 -1.12 -7.75 8.85
N ARG A 227 -1.37 -6.46 8.99
CA ARG A 227 -1.56 -5.82 10.30
C ARG A 227 -2.76 -6.39 11.04
N VAL A 228 -3.92 -6.49 10.39
CA VAL A 228 -5.13 -7.06 11.01
C VAL A 228 -4.86 -8.49 11.49
N HIS A 229 -4.26 -9.33 10.65
CA HIS A 229 -3.95 -10.71 11.05
C HIS A 229 -2.93 -10.82 12.19
N LEU A 230 -1.95 -9.90 12.26
CA LEU A 230 -1.01 -9.83 13.38
C LEU A 230 -1.71 -9.40 14.68
N GLU A 231 -2.61 -8.41 14.59
CA GLU A 231 -3.41 -7.92 15.72
C GLU A 231 -4.33 -9.01 16.26
N ASP A 232 -5.06 -9.70 15.37
CA ASP A 232 -5.94 -10.82 15.70
C ASP A 232 -5.20 -11.98 16.37
N ALA A 233 -3.95 -12.21 15.96
CA ALA A 233 -3.08 -13.24 16.53
C ALA A 233 -2.36 -12.78 17.83
N GLY A 234 -2.61 -11.56 18.30
CA GLY A 234 -2.06 -11.03 19.55
C GLY A 234 -0.58 -10.62 19.48
N PHE A 235 -0.06 -10.34 18.29
CA PHE A 235 1.31 -9.84 18.13
C PHE A 235 1.45 -8.43 18.70
N THR A 236 2.72 -8.03 18.91
CA THR A 236 3.01 -6.66 19.29
C THR A 236 2.83 -5.75 18.10
N MET A 237 1.85 -4.85 18.18
CA MET A 237 1.57 -3.89 17.11
C MET A 237 2.40 -2.63 17.27
N ASP A 238 2.75 -1.99 16.16
CA ASP A 238 3.31 -0.65 16.18
C ASP A 238 2.28 0.41 16.64
N GLN A 239 2.77 1.56 17.11
CA GLN A 239 1.95 2.73 17.40
C GLN A 239 2.26 3.83 16.38
N ILE A 240 1.25 4.17 15.57
CA ILE A 240 1.30 5.21 14.53
C ILE A 240 0.17 6.20 14.78
#